data_AF-A0A970UJ55-F1
#
_entry.id   AF-A0A970UJ55-F1
#
_cell.length_a   1.000
_cell.length_b   1.000
_cell.length_c   1.000
_cell.angle_alpha   90.00
_cell.angle_beta   90.00
_cell.angle_gamma   90.00
#
_symmetry.space_group_name_H-M   'P 1'
#
loop_
_entity.id
_entity.type
_entity.pdbx_description
1 polymer ?
#
loop_
_entity_poly.entity_id
_entity_poly.type
_entity_poly.pdbx_seq_one_letter_code
_entity_poly.pdbx_strand_id
1 'polypeptide(L)' 'YGGKVTGICALFSAVDKVEGYTINALFTKSDLPGYETHDMLSCPDCAAGRKIDALVNNYGYSKL' A
#
# COMPACT_ATOMS: atom_id res chain seq x y z
N TYR A 1 8.50 5.10 29.11
CA TYR A 1 8.04 4.71 27.76
C TYR A 1 8.15 3.20 27.63
N GLY A 2 7.07 2.53 27.25
CA GLY A 2 6.95 1.05 27.27
C GLY A 2 5.57 0.55 26.87
N GLY A 3 4.86 1.32 26.04
CA GLY A 3 3.56 0.90 25.53
C GLY A 3 3.72 -0.36 24.69
N LYS A 4 2.86 -1.35 24.94
CA LYS A 4 2.76 -2.55 24.09
C LYS A 4 1.71 -2.28 23.04
N VAL A 5 2.01 -2.63 21.79
CA VAL A 5 1.02 -2.60 20.71
C VAL A 5 -0.10 -3.57 21.06
N THR A 6 -1.33 -3.09 21.03
CA THR A 6 -2.54 -3.90 21.34
C THR A 6 -3.35 -4.23 20.09
N GLY A 7 -3.07 -3.61 18.95
CA GLY A 7 -3.71 -3.90 17.68
C GLY A 7 -3.30 -2.92 16.57
N ILE A 8 -3.62 -3.27 15.33
CA ILE A 8 -3.41 -2.44 14.15
C ILE A 8 -4.74 -2.35 13.40
N CYS A 9 -5.14 -1.14 13.04
CA CYS A 9 -6.34 -0.88 12.24
C CYS A 9 -5.98 0.00 11.03
N ALA A 10 -6.61 -0.26 9.89
CA ALA A 10 -6.36 0.50 8.66
C ALA A 10 -7.65 0.68 7.86
N LEU A 11 -7.70 1.73 7.03
CA LEU A 11 -8.78 1.87 6.04
C LEU A 11 -8.66 0.81 4.95
N PHE A 12 -7.46 0.66 4.38
CA PHE A 12 -7.12 -0.37 3.43
C PHE A 12 -5.86 -1.10 3.89
N SER A 13 -5.80 -2.41 3.66
CA SER A 13 -4.57 -3.17 3.83
C SER A 13 -4.29 -4.09 2.64
N ALA A 14 -3.05 -4.02 2.16
CA ALA A 14 -2.53 -4.92 1.13
C ALA A 14 -2.03 -6.27 1.69
N VAL A 15 -1.96 -6.38 3.03
CA VAL A 15 -1.46 -7.54 3.77
C VAL A 15 -2.31 -7.78 5.03
N ASP A 16 -2.41 -9.02 5.49
CA ASP A 16 -3.29 -9.34 6.61
C ASP A 16 -2.61 -9.20 7.99
N LYS A 17 -1.26 -9.23 8.01
CA LYS A 17 -0.46 -9.21 9.24
C LYS A 17 0.82 -8.41 9.08
N VAL A 18 1.21 -7.71 10.15
CA VAL A 18 2.52 -7.04 10.28
C VAL A 18 3.05 -7.32 11.68
N GLU A 19 4.31 -7.75 11.77
CA GLU A 19 5.01 -8.07 13.02
C GLU A 19 4.20 -9.00 13.97
N GLY A 20 3.46 -9.94 13.41
CA GLY A 20 2.63 -10.88 14.17
C GLY A 20 1.26 -10.35 14.60
N TYR A 21 0.96 -9.07 14.39
CA TYR A 21 -0.35 -8.47 14.63
C TYR A 21 -1.22 -8.58 13.38
N THR A 22 -2.46 -9.04 13.56
CA THR A 22 -3.49 -8.96 12.51
C THR A 22 -3.91 -7.50 12.32
N ILE A 23 -4.06 -7.10 11.06
CA ILE A 23 -4.56 -5.78 10.69
C ILE A 23 -6.07 -5.86 10.53
N ASN A 24 -6.81 -5.09 11.32
CA ASN A 24 -8.25 -4.89 11.14
C ASN A 24 -8.46 -3.82 10.05
N ALA A 25 -8.63 -4.25 8.82
CA ALA A 25 -8.83 -3.37 7.67
C ALA A 25 -10.30 -3.26 7.26
N LEU A 26 -10.74 -2.07 6.83
CA LEU A 26 -12.07 -1.91 6.23
C LEU A 26 -12.12 -2.42 4.78
N PHE A 27 -11.03 -2.27 4.04
CA PHE A 27 -10.86 -2.77 2.69
C PHE A 27 -9.58 -3.60 2.56
N THR A 28 -9.63 -4.60 1.70
CA THR A 28 -8.54 -5.54 1.43
C THR A 28 -8.30 -5.64 -0.07
N LYS A 29 -7.28 -6.39 -0.49
CA LYS A 29 -7.00 -6.64 -1.91
C LYS A 29 -8.17 -7.26 -2.66
N SER A 30 -9.02 -8.07 -2.00
CA SER A 30 -10.20 -8.64 -2.68
C SER A 30 -11.26 -7.59 -2.99
N ASP A 31 -11.32 -6.49 -2.25
CA ASP A 31 -12.28 -5.40 -2.47
C ASP A 31 -11.81 -4.46 -3.59
N LEU A 32 -10.52 -4.44 -3.89
CA LEU A 32 -9.88 -3.60 -4.92
C LEU A 32 -9.06 -4.46 -5.89
N PRO A 33 -9.71 -5.26 -6.76
CA PRO A 33 -9.02 -6.10 -7.72
C PRO A 33 -8.16 -5.26 -8.68
N GLY A 34 -6.91 -5.66 -8.87
CA GLY A 34 -5.93 -4.93 -9.69
C GLY A 34 -5.15 -3.85 -8.94
N TYR A 35 -5.33 -3.70 -7.62
CA TYR A 35 -4.46 -2.85 -6.82
C TYR A 35 -3.05 -3.46 -6.73
N GLU A 36 -2.06 -2.73 -7.23
CA GLU A 36 -0.65 -3.12 -7.20
C GLU A 36 0.20 -2.05 -6.53
N THR A 37 1.20 -2.49 -5.79
CA THR A 37 2.25 -1.64 -5.20
C THR A 37 3.59 -2.17 -5.64
N HIS A 38 4.41 -1.29 -6.19
CA HIS A 38 5.75 -1.59 -6.73
C HIS A 38 6.79 -0.71 -6.03
N ASP A 39 8.04 -1.17 -5.99
CA ASP A 39 9.15 -0.29 -5.65
C ASP A 39 9.31 0.75 -6.76
N MET A 40 9.72 1.97 -6.38
CA MET A 40 9.93 3.07 -7.31
C MET A 40 10.93 2.70 -8.42
N LEU A 41 11.96 1.91 -8.10
CA LEU A 41 12.99 1.48 -9.04
C LEU A 41 12.57 0.28 -9.90
N SER A 42 11.49 -0.43 -9.54
CA SER A 42 11.02 -1.63 -10.24
C SER A 42 9.63 -1.46 -10.86
N CYS A 43 9.20 -0.22 -11.13
CA CYS A 43 7.91 0.04 -11.76
C CYS A 43 7.80 -0.61 -13.16
N PRO A 44 6.87 -1.56 -13.38
CA PRO A 44 6.71 -2.25 -14.66
C PRO A 44 6.28 -1.32 -15.79
N ASP A 45 5.48 -0.30 -15.49
CA ASP A 45 5.02 0.69 -16.48
C ASP A 45 6.18 1.54 -16.99
N CYS A 46 7.07 2.00 -16.09
CA CYS A 46 8.30 2.70 -16.45
C CYS A 46 9.18 1.85 -17.36
N ALA A 47 9.42 0.58 -16.99
CA ALA A 47 10.23 -0.34 -17.78
C ALA A 47 9.62 -0.62 -19.17
N ALA A 48 8.30 -0.60 -19.29
CA ALA A 48 7.56 -0.76 -20.54
C ALA A 48 7.44 0.54 -21.36
N GLY A 49 8.00 1.67 -20.89
CA GLY A 49 7.88 2.97 -21.55
C GLY A 49 6.46 3.55 -21.54
N ARG A 50 5.57 3.05 -20.67
CA ARG A 50 4.23 3.61 -20.50
C ARG A 50 4.31 4.90 -19.68
N LYS A 51 3.66 5.95 -20.16
CA LYS A 51 3.58 7.22 -19.45
C LYS A 51 2.75 7.05 -18.17
N ILE A 52 3.30 7.53 -17.06
CA ILE A 52 2.61 7.59 -15.77
C ILE A 52 2.02 8.99 -15.60
N ASP A 53 0.72 9.07 -15.28
CA ASP A 53 0.03 10.35 -15.08
C ASP A 53 0.12 10.86 -13.63
N ALA A 54 0.31 9.95 -12.68
CA ALA A 54 0.47 10.28 -11.26
C ALA A 54 1.12 9.16 -10.45
N LEU A 55 1.70 9.54 -9.32
CA LEU A 55 2.30 8.66 -8.33
C LEU A 55 1.60 8.84 -6.98
N VAL A 56 1.41 7.73 -6.25
CA VAL A 56 0.89 7.74 -4.87
C VAL A 56 1.90 7.06 -3.97
N ASN A 57 2.36 7.77 -2.94
CA ASN A 57 3.24 7.22 -1.91
C ASN A 57 2.85 7.76 -0.51
N ASN A 58 3.72 7.58 0.49
CA ASN A 58 3.50 8.05 1.85
C ASN A 58 3.47 9.58 2.00
N TYR A 59 3.88 10.34 0.98
CA TYR A 59 3.75 11.80 0.91
C TYR A 59 2.46 12.24 0.21
N GLY A 60 1.67 11.29 -0.31
CA GLY A 60 0.39 11.53 -0.96
C GLY A 60 0.42 11.34 -2.47
N TYR A 61 -0.56 11.95 -3.13
CA TYR A 61 -0.73 11.92 -4.59
C TYR A 61 0.08 13.05 -5.24
N SER A 62 0.84 12.71 -6.27
CA SER A 62 1.62 13.66 -7.08
C SER A 62 1.29 13.45 -8.56
N LYS A 63 0.85 14.52 -9.24
CA LYS A 63 0.60 14.52 -10.68
C LYS A 63 1.91 14.74 -11.44
N LEU A 64 2.09 14.05 -12.56
CA LEU A 64 3.28 14.14 -13.43
C LEU A 64 2.99 14.86 -14.75
#